data_AF-A0A3M1B9X0-F1
#
_entry.id   AF-A0A3M1B9X0-F1
#
_cell.length_a   1.000
_cell.length_b   1.000
_cell.length_c   1.000
_cell.angle_alpha   90.00
_cell.angle_beta   90.00
_cell.angle_gamma   90.00
#
_symmetry.space_group_name_H-M   'P 1'
#
loop_
_entity.id
_entity.type
_entity.pdbx_description
1 polymer ?
#
loop_
_entity_poly.entity_id
_entity_poly.type
_entity_poly.pdbx_seq_one_letter_code
_entity_poly.pdbx_strand_id
1 'polypeptide(L)' 'MSAMANSTDARRLSRRSRVAYLQKRIAQAVLSLYGWGGYAFMYLPIVILVVFSFNDSRSTAQWVGFSTRWYVEMANDR' A
#
# COMPACT_ATOMS: atom_id res chain seq x y z
N MET A 1 57.60 -15.57 -4.54
CA MET A 1 56.70 -15.11 -5.63
C MET A 1 55.22 -15.45 -5.34
N SER A 2 54.68 -15.20 -4.13
CA SER A 2 53.25 -15.48 -3.80
C SER A 2 52.54 -14.34 -3.06
N ALA A 3 53.24 -13.25 -2.72
CA ALA A 3 52.69 -12.13 -1.95
C ALA A 3 52.16 -10.95 -2.81
N MET A 4 51.90 -11.20 -4.11
CA MET A 4 51.42 -10.17 -5.05
C MET A 4 50.02 -10.49 -5.61
N ALA A 5 49.26 -11.39 -4.97
CA ALA A 5 47.81 -11.51 -5.14
C ALA A 5 47.17 -10.29 -4.44
N ASN A 6 47.18 -9.22 -5.22
CA ASN A 6 47.27 -7.84 -4.82
C ASN A 6 45.93 -7.31 -4.30
N SER A 7 46.01 -6.34 -3.38
CA SER A 7 44.99 -5.44 -2.83
C SER A 7 43.91 -4.89 -3.81
N THR A 8 44.04 -5.16 -5.11
CA THR A 8 43.08 -4.86 -6.17
C THR A 8 41.81 -5.74 -6.11
N ASP A 9 41.91 -7.01 -5.72
CA ASP A 9 40.73 -7.91 -5.67
C ASP A 9 39.82 -7.65 -4.46
N ALA A 10 40.41 -7.34 -3.31
CA ALA A 10 39.67 -7.00 -2.09
C ALA A 10 38.77 -5.75 -2.27
N ARG A 11 39.20 -4.79 -3.12
CA ARG A 11 38.41 -3.58 -3.45
C ARG A 11 37.29 -3.83 -4.46
N ARG A 12 37.42 -4.86 -5.32
CA ARG A 12 36.37 -5.24 -6.28
C ARG A 12 35.18 -5.94 -5.60
N LEU A 13 35.45 -6.73 -4.55
CA LEU A 13 34.41 -7.43 -3.80
C LEU A 13 33.58 -6.49 -2.89
N SER A 14 34.20 -5.47 -2.28
CA SER A 14 33.48 -4.57 -1.35
C SER A 14 32.60 -3.52 -2.04
N ARG A 15 32.95 -3.09 -3.27
CA ARG A 15 32.10 -2.18 -4.05
C ARG A 15 30.80 -2.83 -4.55
N ARG A 16 30.84 -4.14 -4.84
CA ARG A 16 29.68 -4.89 -5.34
C ARG A 16 28.57 -5.04 -4.30
N SER A 17 28.88 -5.12 -3.01
CA SER A 17 27.91 -5.47 -1.96
C SER A 17 27.01 -4.29 -1.54
N ARG A 18 27.54 -3.06 -1.48
CA ARG A 18 26.75 -1.87 -1.09
C ARG A 18 25.70 -1.50 -2.13
N VAL A 19 26.08 -1.52 -3.41
CA VAL A 19 25.17 -1.22 -4.52
C VAL A 19 24.11 -2.30 -4.65
N ALA A 20 24.48 -3.58 -4.52
CA ALA A 20 23.53 -4.69 -4.57
C ALA A 20 22.53 -4.66 -3.39
N TYR A 21 22.97 -4.28 -2.19
CA TYR A 21 22.08 -4.13 -1.04
C TYR A 21 21.06 -3.00 -1.24
N LEU A 22 21.52 -1.83 -1.67
CA LEU A 22 20.64 -0.69 -1.94
C LEU A 22 19.67 -0.97 -3.09
N GLN A 23 20.14 -1.61 -4.16
CA GLN A 23 19.31 -2.04 -5.28
C GLN A 23 18.22 -3.02 -4.84
N LYS A 24 18.57 -4.02 -4.02
CA LYS A 24 17.56 -4.95 -3.46
C LYS A 24 16.53 -4.23 -2.61
N ARG A 25 16.94 -3.30 -1.75
CA ARG A 25 16.02 -2.56 -0.89
C ARG A 25 15.07 -1.66 -1.69
N ILE A 26 15.59 -0.99 -2.72
CA ILE A 26 14.77 -0.18 -3.63
C ILE A 26 13.82 -1.08 -4.42
N ALA A 27 14.31 -2.17 -5.00
CA ALA A 27 13.48 -3.11 -5.76
C ALA A 27 12.35 -3.71 -4.91
N GLN A 28 12.65 -4.08 -3.66
CA GLN A 28 11.65 -4.57 -2.71
C GLN A 28 10.65 -3.48 -2.33
N ALA A 29 11.09 -2.26 -2.06
CA ALA A 29 10.21 -1.14 -1.76
C ALA A 29 9.26 -0.85 -2.93
N VAL A 30 9.80 -0.80 -4.14
CA VAL A 30 9.04 -0.58 -5.38
C VAL A 30 8.01 -1.69 -5.60
N LEU A 31 8.42 -2.96 -5.49
CA LEU A 31 7.49 -4.10 -5.62
C LEU A 31 6.37 -4.04 -4.58
N SER A 32 6.73 -3.73 -3.32
CA SER A 32 5.75 -3.60 -2.25
C SER A 32 4.78 -2.45 -2.51
N LEU A 33 5.27 -1.29 -2.98
CA LEU A 33 4.45 -0.14 -3.32
C LEU A 33 3.49 -0.45 -4.47
N TYR A 34 3.94 -1.17 -5.49
CA TYR A 34 3.06 -1.61 -6.59
C TYR A 34 1.96 -2.55 -6.10
N GLY A 35 2.29 -3.53 -5.24
CA GLY A 35 1.30 -4.44 -4.67
C GLY A 35 0.26 -3.70 -3.83
N TRP A 36 0.72 -2.89 -2.88
CA TRP A 36 -0.17 -2.08 -2.04
C TRP A 36 -0.98 -1.07 -2.84
N GLY A 37 -0.40 -0.44 -3.87
CA GLY A 37 -1.10 0.48 -4.76
C GLY A 37 -2.22 -0.20 -5.56
N GLY A 38 -1.96 -1.42 -6.06
CA GLY A 38 -2.98 -2.22 -6.76
C GLY A 38 -4.15 -2.58 -5.84
N TYR A 39 -3.86 -3.04 -4.61
CA TYR A 39 -4.90 -3.27 -3.61
C TYR A 39 -5.65 -1.97 -3.27
N ALA A 40 -4.96 -0.89 -2.97
CA ALA A 40 -5.59 0.39 -2.68
C ALA A 40 -6.53 0.82 -3.81
N PHE A 41 -6.12 0.72 -5.08
CA PHE A 41 -6.96 1.08 -6.22
C PHE A 41 -8.25 0.24 -6.31
N MET A 42 -8.19 -1.08 -6.09
CA MET A 42 -9.39 -1.92 -6.15
C MET A 42 -10.33 -1.71 -4.95
N TYR A 43 -9.77 -1.46 -3.76
CA TYR A 43 -10.56 -1.33 -2.54
C TYR A 43 -11.05 0.10 -2.29
N LEU A 44 -10.37 1.13 -2.80
CA LEU A 44 -10.77 2.53 -2.66
C LEU A 44 -12.22 2.80 -3.10
N PRO A 45 -12.70 2.36 -4.29
CA PRO A 45 -14.10 2.59 -4.68
C PRO A 45 -15.09 1.87 -3.77
N ILE A 46 -14.75 0.66 -3.29
CA ILE A 46 -15.58 -0.09 -2.35
C ILE A 46 -15.68 0.66 -1.02
N VAL A 47 -14.55 1.13 -0.49
CA VAL A 47 -14.51 1.92 0.76
C VAL A 47 -15.28 3.22 0.62
N ILE A 48 -15.16 3.91 -0.51
CA ILE A 48 -15.95 5.10 -0.81
C ILE A 48 -17.45 4.79 -0.74
N LEU A 49 -17.91 3.72 -1.40
CA LEU A 49 -19.31 3.30 -1.34
C LEU A 49 -19.76 2.96 0.08
N VAL A 50 -18.93 2.27 0.86
CA VAL A 50 -19.21 1.96 2.27
C VAL A 50 -19.36 3.25 3.07
N VAL A 51 -18.43 4.20 2.94
CA VAL A 51 -18.51 5.50 3.63
C VAL A 51 -19.75 6.29 3.22
N PHE A 52 -20.06 6.32 1.92
CA PHE A 52 -21.29 6.95 1.43
C PHE A 52 -22.55 6.23 1.89
N SER A 53 -22.52 4.91 2.07
CA SER A 53 -23.68 4.14 2.55
C SER A 53 -24.11 4.58 3.93
N PHE A 54 -23.20 5.09 4.77
CA PHE A 54 -23.51 5.58 6.10
C PHE A 54 -23.99 7.05 6.14
N ASN A 55 -24.16 7.71 4.99
CA ASN A 55 -24.68 9.08 4.94
C ASN A 55 -26.21 9.09 5.16
N ASP A 56 -26.67 9.70 6.25
CA ASP A 56 -28.08 9.78 6.67
C ASP A 56 -29.01 10.64 5.80
N SER A 57 -28.51 11.18 4.69
CA SER A 57 -29.26 12.13 3.88
C SER A 57 -29.83 11.48 2.61
N ARG A 58 -31.14 11.65 2.36
CA ARG A 58 -31.82 11.30 1.09
C ARG A 58 -31.22 12.01 -0.14
N SER A 59 -30.31 12.97 0.09
CA SER A 59 -29.59 13.70 -0.94
C SER A 59 -28.08 13.60 -0.70
N THR A 60 -27.35 13.05 -1.67
CA THR A 60 -25.88 12.85 -1.66
C THR A 60 -25.08 14.14 -1.42
N ALA A 61 -25.72 15.32 -1.51
CA ALA A 61 -25.10 16.63 -1.41
C ALA A 61 -24.93 17.19 0.03
N GLN A 62 -25.56 16.59 1.04
CA GLN A 62 -25.43 17.06 2.44
C GLN A 62 -24.94 15.93 3.34
N TRP A 63 -23.76 16.09 3.92
CA TRP A 63 -23.17 15.14 4.87
C TRP A 63 -23.66 15.49 6.27
N VAL A 64 -24.74 14.85 6.72
CA VAL A 64 -25.42 15.21 7.98
C VAL A 64 -24.93 14.38 9.18
N GLY A 65 -24.31 13.22 8.94
CA GLY A 65 -23.72 12.37 9.98
C GLY A 65 -23.66 10.89 9.59
N PHE A 66 -23.06 10.05 10.44
CA PHE A 66 -23.09 8.59 10.32
C PHE A 66 -24.42 8.07 10.86
N SER A 67 -25.19 7.38 10.02
CA SER A 67 -26.45 6.75 10.41
C SER A 67 -26.48 5.29 9.99
N THR A 68 -27.24 4.49 10.72
CA THR A 68 -27.58 3.11 10.38
C THR A 68 -29.10 2.92 10.45
N ARG A 69 -29.86 4.02 10.38
CA ARG A 69 -31.30 4.03 10.65
C ARG A 69 -32.08 3.13 9.69
N TRP A 70 -31.74 3.13 8.41
CA TRP A 70 -32.40 2.26 7.42
C TRP A 70 -32.17 0.76 7.68
N TYR A 71 -31.03 0.36 8.25
CA TYR A 71 -30.81 -1.03 8.65
C TYR A 71 -31.77 -1.42 9.79
N VAL A 72 -32.08 -0.49 10.70
CA VAL A 72 -33.04 -0.70 11.79
C VAL A 72 -34.48 -0.65 11.27
N GLU A 73 -34.80 0.26 10.35
CA GLU A 73 -36.12 0.32 9.69
C GLU A 73 -36.38 -0.97 8.87
N MET A 74 -35.42 -1.45 8.07
CA MET A 74 -35.55 -2.73 7.35
C MET A 74 -35.67 -3.94 8.28
N ALA A 75 -35.00 -3.95 9.43
CA ALA A 75 -35.14 -5.04 10.40
C ALA A 75 -36.50 -5.03 11.13
N ASN A 76 -37.15 -3.86 11.20
CA ASN A 76 -38.47 -3.69 11.80
C ASN A 76 -39.62 -3.81 10.80
N ASP A 77 -39.37 -3.64 9.51
CA ASP A 77 -40.32 -3.87 8.43
C ASP A 77 -40.41 -5.40 8.18
N ARG A 78 -41.40 -6.04 8.81
CA ARG A 78 -41.74 -7.45 8.58
C ARG A 78 -42.75 -7.59 7.46
#